data_AF-A0A497BZY2-F1
#
_entry.id   AF-A0A497BZY2-F1
#
_cell.length_a   1.000
_cell.length_b   1.000
_cell.length_c   1.000
_cell.angle_alpha   90.00
_cell.angle_beta   90.00
_cell.angle_gamma   90.00
#
_symmetry.space_group_name_H-M   'P 1'
#
loop_
_entity.id
_entity.type
_entity.pdbx_description
1 polymer ?
#
loop_
_entity_poly.entity_id
_entity_poly.type
_entity_poly.pdbx_seq_one_letter_code
_entity_poly.pdbx_strand_id
1 'polypeptide(L)'
;MPKLLEIRDFASAGINSDILAWDLPPQFLTEMRNVRIFRNSLSPFGGVVVWKQLPVFNPGMIMHVGATSGTFWIIAGDTKVYAFDGETFYDITRVGFLNVPNQDLWTDSMLSRIPVINNPGDYPQYWSPQSGATPLTILPWDATNTWEDVGQSCGIMRSHKQFLFALKVQPTGGVGEQIVDGVRWSSPADINGVPESWDELDTTNVAGLTTLGGDGGEIIDGLSLRDAFVVYRERSISVFDYVGGVFVWQIRHMSTTVGLLASYCIAEVKGKHYFIGDGDILVNDG
;
A
#
# COMPACT_ATOMS: atom_id res chain seq x y z
N MET A 1 -50.50 30.19 14.87
CA MET A 1 -49.71 29.94 13.64
C MET A 1 -48.25 30.26 13.94
N PRO A 2 -47.30 29.33 13.75
CA PRO A 2 -45.88 29.66 13.87
C PRO A 2 -45.51 30.70 12.81
N LYS A 3 -44.89 31.79 13.25
CA LYS A 3 -44.42 32.88 12.39
C LYS A 3 -43.16 32.39 11.67
N LEU A 4 -43.24 32.17 10.36
CA LEU A 4 -42.06 31.88 9.53
C LEU A 4 -41.26 33.18 9.37
N LEU A 5 -40.01 33.17 9.81
CA LEU A 5 -39.09 34.29 9.67
C LEU A 5 -38.34 34.15 8.34
N GLU A 6 -38.50 35.13 7.44
CA GLU A 6 -37.68 35.20 6.22
C GLU A 6 -36.28 35.70 6.58
N ILE A 7 -35.28 34.82 6.52
CA ILE A 7 -33.86 35.18 6.65
C ILE A 7 -33.35 35.54 5.26
N ARG A 8 -33.02 36.82 5.06
CA ARG A 8 -32.30 37.29 3.86
C ARG A 8 -30.80 37.11 4.09
N ASP A 9 -30.07 36.78 3.03
CA ASP A 9 -28.61 36.52 3.04
C ASP A 9 -28.15 35.30 3.86
N PHE A 10 -28.94 34.22 3.83
CA PHE A 10 -28.54 32.94 4.42
C PHE A 10 -27.25 32.41 3.76
N ALA A 11 -26.20 32.19 4.58
CA ALA A 11 -24.90 31.64 4.20
C ALA A 11 -24.02 32.49 3.24
N SER A 12 -24.25 33.80 3.14
CA SER A 12 -23.45 34.68 2.25
C SER A 12 -21.99 34.84 2.70
N ALA A 13 -21.70 34.66 4.00
CA ALA A 13 -20.37 34.89 4.58
C ALA A 13 -19.55 33.61 4.82
N GLY A 14 -20.09 32.43 4.48
CA GLY A 14 -19.39 31.14 4.58
C GLY A 14 -19.51 30.45 5.94
N ILE A 15 -18.61 29.50 6.22
CA ILE A 15 -18.58 28.72 7.47
C ILE A 15 -17.60 29.34 8.47
N ASN A 16 -18.04 29.53 9.71
CA ASN A 16 -17.20 29.94 10.82
C ASN A 16 -17.52 29.05 12.02
N SER A 17 -16.59 28.14 12.34
CA SER A 17 -16.70 27.19 13.45
C SER A 17 -15.98 27.66 14.72
N ASP A 18 -15.28 28.79 14.67
CA ASP A 18 -14.46 29.29 15.78
C ASP A 18 -15.29 30.11 16.77
N ILE A 19 -16.28 30.85 16.26
CA ILE A 19 -17.19 31.66 17.07
C ILE A 19 -18.37 30.81 17.56
N LEU A 20 -18.74 31.00 18.83
CA LEU A 20 -19.87 30.32 19.44
C LEU A 20 -21.19 30.64 18.71
N ALA A 21 -22.06 29.64 18.56
CA ALA A 21 -23.23 29.69 17.69
C ALA A 21 -24.19 30.87 17.95
N TRP A 22 -24.23 31.39 19.18
CA TRP A 22 -25.10 32.51 19.57
C TRP A 22 -24.50 33.90 19.30
N ASP A 23 -23.20 33.97 19.03
CA ASP A 23 -22.48 35.22 18.74
C ASP A 23 -22.19 35.36 17.23
N LEU A 24 -22.64 34.37 16.44
CA LEU A 24 -22.48 34.35 14.99
C LEU A 24 -23.47 35.34 14.33
N PRO A 25 -22.99 36.25 13.47
CA PRO A 25 -23.88 37.02 12.62
C PRO A 25 -24.73 36.09 11.74
N PRO A 26 -25.98 36.46 11.40
CA PRO A 26 -26.94 35.58 10.70
C PRO A 26 -26.52 35.15 9.28
N GLN A 27 -25.39 35.66 8.78
CA GLN A 27 -24.84 35.40 7.44
C GLN A 27 -23.85 34.23 7.41
N PHE A 28 -23.40 33.75 8.58
CA PHE A 28 -22.44 32.66 8.71
C PHE A 28 -23.13 31.33 9.03
N LEU A 29 -22.53 30.24 8.57
CA LEU A 29 -22.88 28.88 8.94
C LEU A 29 -21.97 28.40 10.08
N THR A 30 -22.55 27.79 11.11
CA THR A 30 -21.79 27.22 12.24
C THR A 30 -21.26 25.83 11.92
N GLU A 31 -22.00 25.06 11.12
CA GLU A 31 -21.62 23.72 10.70
C GLU A 31 -22.22 23.41 9.32
N MET A 32 -21.47 22.67 8.49
CA MET A 32 -21.96 22.11 7.23
C MET A 32 -21.71 20.60 7.25
N ARG A 33 -22.75 19.80 7.01
CA ARG A 33 -22.66 18.34 6.89
C ARG A 33 -23.22 17.88 5.56
N ASN A 34 -22.57 16.90 4.93
CA ASN A 34 -22.99 16.34 3.64
C ASN A 34 -23.16 17.40 2.54
N VAL A 35 -22.29 18.41 2.51
CA VAL A 35 -22.26 19.44 1.47
C VAL A 35 -20.88 19.44 0.82
N ARG A 36 -20.85 19.46 -0.51
CA ARG A 36 -19.63 19.61 -1.30
C ARG A 36 -19.55 21.04 -1.81
N ILE A 37 -18.40 21.68 -1.63
CA ILE A 37 -18.07 22.94 -2.27
C ILE A 37 -17.46 22.61 -3.64
N PHE A 38 -18.17 22.93 -4.71
CA PHE A 38 -17.68 22.74 -6.07
C PHE A 38 -17.96 24.00 -6.89
N ARG A 39 -16.91 24.59 -7.49
CA ARG A 39 -17.00 25.81 -8.32
C ARG A 39 -17.75 26.97 -7.63
N ASN A 40 -17.36 27.31 -6.40
CA ASN A 40 -18.00 28.37 -5.59
C ASN A 40 -19.51 28.17 -5.37
N SER A 41 -20.02 26.95 -5.52
CA SER A 41 -21.40 26.59 -5.22
C SER A 41 -21.44 25.48 -4.19
N LEU A 42 -22.45 25.54 -3.32
CA LEU A 42 -22.76 24.47 -2.37
C LEU A 42 -23.69 23.48 -3.08
N SER A 43 -23.23 22.25 -3.24
CA SER A 43 -24.05 21.14 -3.72
C SER A 43 -24.25 20.14 -2.59
N PRO A 44 -25.45 19.53 -2.43
CA PRO A 44 -25.58 18.39 -1.55
C PRO A 44 -24.61 17.30 -2.00
N PHE A 45 -23.88 16.74 -1.05
CA PHE A 45 -23.13 15.52 -1.23
C PHE A 45 -24.02 14.38 -0.74
N GLY A 46 -24.17 13.33 -1.57
CA GLY A 46 -24.97 12.16 -1.19
C GLY A 46 -24.52 11.62 0.19
N GLY A 47 -25.48 11.13 0.97
CA GLY A 47 -25.15 10.48 2.24
C GLY A 47 -24.38 9.19 2.03
N VAL A 48 -23.75 8.70 3.10
CA VAL A 48 -23.12 7.37 3.10
C VAL A 48 -24.21 6.34 3.37
N VAL A 49 -24.32 5.35 2.50
CA VAL A 49 -25.13 4.15 2.73
C VAL A 49 -24.17 2.99 2.90
N VAL A 50 -24.44 2.11 3.87
CA VAL A 50 -23.68 0.87 4.02
C VAL A 50 -23.89 0.04 2.77
N TRP A 51 -22.81 -0.21 2.02
CA TRP A 51 -22.88 -1.03 0.82
C TRP A 51 -23.18 -2.49 1.17
N LYS A 52 -22.38 -3.07 2.08
CA LYS A 52 -22.57 -4.43 2.56
C LYS A 52 -21.95 -4.60 3.95
N GLN A 53 -22.54 -5.45 4.78
CA GLN A 53 -21.96 -5.84 6.06
C GLN A 53 -20.82 -6.82 5.82
N LEU A 54 -19.65 -6.55 6.41
CA LEU A 54 -18.50 -7.45 6.35
C LEU A 54 -18.77 -8.75 7.14
N PRO A 55 -18.22 -9.89 6.70
CA PRO A 55 -18.10 -11.09 7.53
C PRO A 55 -17.38 -10.81 8.85
N VAL A 56 -17.52 -11.71 9.85
CA VAL A 56 -16.87 -11.54 11.16
C VAL A 56 -15.37 -11.87 11.04
N PHE A 57 -14.55 -10.84 10.88
CA PHE A 57 -13.09 -10.86 10.97
C PHE A 57 -12.60 -9.42 11.13
N ASN A 58 -11.32 -9.22 11.47
CA ASN A 58 -10.75 -7.88 11.54
C ASN A 58 -10.03 -7.59 10.21
N PRO A 59 -10.47 -6.57 9.43
CA PRO A 59 -9.81 -6.18 8.18
C PRO A 59 -8.66 -5.20 8.44
N GLY A 60 -7.54 -5.39 7.75
CA GLY A 60 -6.38 -4.47 7.78
C GLY A 60 -6.13 -3.74 6.46
N MET A 61 -6.48 -4.36 5.32
CA MET A 61 -6.17 -3.80 4.00
C MET A 61 -7.31 -4.03 3.01
N ILE A 62 -7.51 -3.06 2.12
CA ILE A 62 -8.41 -3.16 0.99
C ILE A 62 -7.69 -2.78 -0.32
N MET A 63 -7.84 -3.60 -1.35
CA MET A 63 -7.25 -3.36 -2.67
C MET A 63 -8.28 -3.60 -3.76
N HIS A 64 -8.33 -2.70 -4.76
CA HIS A 64 -9.12 -2.89 -5.96
C HIS A 64 -8.35 -3.69 -7.01
N VAL A 65 -9.00 -4.72 -7.58
CA VAL A 65 -8.42 -5.60 -8.60
C VAL A 65 -9.36 -5.69 -9.79
N GLY A 66 -8.90 -5.24 -10.95
CA GLY A 66 -9.63 -5.37 -12.22
C GLY A 66 -9.22 -6.62 -12.99
N ALA A 67 -10.09 -7.62 -13.04
CA ALA A 67 -9.88 -8.88 -13.77
C ALA A 67 -10.76 -8.96 -15.03
N THR A 68 -10.49 -9.92 -15.91
CA THR A 68 -11.35 -10.22 -17.06
C THR A 68 -12.71 -10.80 -16.63
N SER A 69 -12.72 -11.52 -15.50
CA SER A 69 -13.90 -12.12 -14.87
C SER A 69 -14.79 -11.11 -14.15
N GLY A 70 -14.30 -9.91 -13.86
CA GLY A 70 -15.01 -8.87 -13.13
C GLY A 70 -14.08 -7.96 -12.33
N THR A 71 -14.68 -7.03 -11.61
CA THR A 71 -13.98 -6.17 -10.65
C THR A 71 -14.12 -6.76 -9.25
N PHE A 72 -13.00 -6.93 -8.55
CA PHE A 72 -12.97 -7.47 -7.20
C PHE A 72 -12.29 -6.49 -6.24
N TRP A 73 -12.74 -6.49 -5.00
CA TRP A 73 -12.06 -5.88 -3.87
C TRP A 73 -11.48 -6.96 -2.99
N ILE A 74 -10.16 -7.02 -2.89
CA ILE A 74 -9.48 -7.89 -1.93
C ILE A 74 -9.51 -7.19 -0.58
N ILE A 75 -9.99 -7.89 0.44
CA ILE A 75 -10.01 -7.44 1.82
C ILE A 75 -9.22 -8.47 2.64
N ALA A 76 -8.02 -8.08 3.07
CA ALA A 76 -7.16 -8.92 3.87
C ALA A 76 -7.30 -8.58 5.35
N GLY A 77 -7.38 -9.60 6.19
CA GLY A 77 -7.53 -9.46 7.63
C GLY A 77 -6.62 -10.35 8.44
N ASP A 78 -6.97 -10.54 9.70
CA ASP A 78 -6.20 -11.32 10.68
C ASP A 78 -6.25 -12.84 10.43
N THR A 79 -7.43 -13.35 10.10
CA THR A 79 -7.75 -14.79 10.02
C THR A 79 -8.13 -15.24 8.63
N LYS A 80 -8.61 -14.32 7.79
CA LYS A 80 -9.15 -14.61 6.46
C LYS A 80 -8.88 -13.48 5.47
N VAL A 81 -8.85 -13.86 4.20
CA VAL A 81 -8.79 -12.94 3.07
C VAL A 81 -10.01 -13.18 2.18
N TYR A 82 -10.75 -12.11 1.91
CA TYR A 82 -11.96 -12.14 1.10
C TYR A 82 -11.79 -11.40 -0.21
N ALA A 83 -12.38 -11.90 -1.29
CA ALA A 83 -12.62 -11.17 -2.52
C ALA A 83 -14.09 -10.78 -2.61
N PHE A 84 -14.38 -9.50 -2.85
CA PHE A 84 -15.74 -8.97 -2.96
C PHE A 84 -16.01 -8.46 -4.38
N ASP A 85 -17.05 -8.98 -5.04
CA ASP A 85 -17.41 -8.63 -6.43
C ASP A 85 -18.39 -7.45 -6.54
N GLY A 86 -18.82 -6.87 -5.41
CA GLY A 86 -19.86 -5.85 -5.33
C GLY A 86 -21.19 -6.36 -4.77
N GLU A 87 -21.37 -7.68 -4.63
CA GLU A 87 -22.58 -8.32 -4.12
C GLU A 87 -22.29 -9.42 -3.08
N THR A 88 -21.30 -10.27 -3.37
CA THR A 88 -20.94 -11.48 -2.62
C THR A 88 -19.47 -11.45 -2.17
N PHE A 89 -19.22 -11.94 -0.95
CA PHE A 89 -17.87 -12.18 -0.44
C PHE A 89 -17.46 -13.62 -0.71
N TYR A 90 -16.34 -13.80 -1.39
CA TYR A 90 -15.68 -15.08 -1.64
C TYR A 90 -14.49 -15.24 -0.71
N ASP A 91 -14.42 -16.36 0.00
CA ASP A 91 -13.25 -16.69 0.84
C ASP A 91 -12.12 -17.19 -0.06
N ILE A 92 -11.10 -16.34 -0.24
CA ILE A 92 -9.91 -16.64 -1.06
C ILE A 92 -8.69 -16.94 -0.18
N THR A 93 -8.91 -17.22 1.11
CA THR A 93 -7.83 -17.52 2.05
C THR A 93 -6.99 -18.69 1.55
N ARG A 94 -5.66 -18.53 1.59
CA ARG A 94 -4.71 -19.56 1.20
C ARG A 94 -4.87 -20.82 2.07
N VAL A 95 -4.64 -21.99 1.48
CA VAL A 95 -4.51 -23.25 2.25
C VAL A 95 -3.24 -23.20 3.11
N GLY A 96 -3.39 -23.36 4.42
CA GLY A 96 -2.26 -23.25 5.36
C GLY A 96 -1.95 -21.81 5.80
N PHE A 97 -2.90 -20.89 5.61
CA PHE A 97 -2.79 -19.50 6.09
C PHE A 97 -2.41 -19.44 7.57
N LEU A 98 -1.36 -18.67 7.85
CA LEU A 98 -0.90 -18.40 9.20
C LEU A 98 -1.68 -17.19 9.72
N ASN A 99 -2.43 -17.36 10.81
CA ASN A 99 -3.15 -16.25 11.41
C ASN A 99 -2.18 -15.10 11.71
N VAL A 100 -2.49 -13.94 11.17
CA VAL A 100 -1.64 -12.77 11.25
C VAL A 100 -1.94 -12.01 12.55
N PRO A 101 -0.93 -11.80 13.42
CA PRO A 101 -1.14 -11.13 14.70
C PRO A 101 -1.38 -9.61 14.58
N ASN A 102 -0.88 -8.98 13.51
CA ASN A 102 -1.08 -7.56 13.24
C ASN A 102 -1.56 -7.33 11.80
N GLN A 103 -2.85 -7.05 11.66
CA GLN A 103 -3.50 -6.79 10.38
C GLN A 103 -3.07 -5.46 9.74
N ASP A 104 -2.59 -4.49 10.51
CA ASP A 104 -2.30 -3.15 9.96
C ASP A 104 -1.00 -3.14 9.14
N LEU A 105 -0.23 -4.24 9.19
CA LEU A 105 1.04 -4.42 8.47
C LEU A 105 0.87 -5.09 7.09
N TRP A 106 -0.36 -5.24 6.61
CA TRP A 106 -0.61 -5.72 5.25
C TRP A 106 -0.05 -4.73 4.23
N THR A 107 0.65 -5.28 3.22
CA THR A 107 1.18 -4.53 2.09
C THR A 107 0.61 -5.06 0.78
N ASP A 108 0.16 -4.15 -0.08
CA ASP A 108 -0.36 -4.45 -1.41
C ASP A 108 0.57 -3.93 -2.51
N SER A 109 0.61 -4.67 -3.62
CA SER A 109 1.22 -4.23 -4.86
C SER A 109 0.56 -4.91 -6.06
N MET A 110 0.67 -4.30 -7.25
CA MET A 110 0.07 -4.85 -8.46
C MET A 110 1.15 -5.05 -9.53
N LEU A 111 1.50 -6.31 -9.78
CA LEU A 111 2.49 -6.69 -10.78
C LEU A 111 1.78 -7.11 -12.05
N SER A 112 1.86 -6.31 -13.12
CA SER A 112 1.29 -6.66 -14.43
C SER A 112 -0.16 -7.19 -14.35
N ARG A 113 -0.98 -6.58 -13.49
CA ARG A 113 -2.39 -6.91 -13.16
C ARG A 113 -2.63 -8.09 -12.20
N ILE A 114 -1.58 -8.75 -11.74
CA ILE A 114 -1.64 -9.73 -10.65
C ILE A 114 -1.49 -8.98 -9.33
N PRO A 115 -2.49 -9.03 -8.43
CA PRO A 115 -2.33 -8.48 -7.10
C PRO A 115 -1.42 -9.39 -6.27
N VAL A 116 -0.46 -8.77 -5.60
CA VAL A 116 0.45 -9.40 -4.66
C VAL A 116 0.20 -8.74 -3.30
N ILE A 117 -0.06 -9.57 -2.31
CA ILE A 117 -0.31 -9.15 -0.93
C ILE A 117 0.73 -9.79 -0.03
N ASN A 118 1.16 -9.05 0.98
CA ASN A 118 2.16 -9.54 1.91
C ASN A 118 1.87 -9.05 3.33
N ASN A 119 2.12 -9.89 4.31
CA ASN A 119 2.15 -9.51 5.71
C ASN A 119 3.36 -10.17 6.37
N PRO A 120 4.11 -9.48 7.24
CA PRO A 120 5.26 -10.04 7.94
C PRO A 120 4.96 -11.30 8.79
N GLY A 121 3.70 -11.50 9.19
CA GLY A 121 3.25 -12.68 9.94
C GLY A 121 2.97 -13.91 9.08
N ASP A 122 2.88 -13.77 7.76
CA ASP A 122 2.68 -14.87 6.80
C ASP A 122 3.70 -14.73 5.64
N TYR A 123 3.60 -15.60 4.64
CA TYR A 123 4.41 -15.52 3.43
C TYR A 123 3.78 -14.62 2.37
N PRO A 124 4.59 -13.99 1.48
CA PRO A 124 4.07 -13.23 0.34
C PRO A 124 3.18 -14.10 -0.55
N GLN A 125 2.04 -13.56 -0.95
CA GLN A 125 0.99 -14.26 -1.69
C GLN A 125 0.57 -13.48 -2.93
N TYR A 126 0.13 -14.21 -3.94
CA TYR A 126 -0.44 -13.62 -5.15
C TYR A 126 -1.76 -14.29 -5.51
N TRP A 127 -2.59 -13.58 -6.26
CA TRP A 127 -3.87 -14.10 -6.74
C TRP A 127 -3.90 -14.16 -8.27
N SER A 128 -3.76 -15.37 -8.80
CA SER A 128 -3.90 -15.65 -10.24
C SER A 128 -4.33 -17.10 -10.47
N PRO A 129 -5.30 -17.39 -11.34
CA PRO A 129 -6.21 -16.43 -12.00
C PRO A 129 -7.13 -15.74 -11.00
N GLN A 130 -7.51 -14.49 -11.28
CA GLN A 130 -8.40 -13.72 -10.39
C GLN A 130 -9.84 -14.21 -10.53
N SER A 131 -10.27 -15.03 -9.57
CA SER A 131 -11.62 -15.61 -9.51
C SER A 131 -11.99 -15.91 -8.07
N GLY A 132 -13.23 -15.66 -7.66
CA GLY A 132 -13.72 -15.95 -6.31
C GLY A 132 -13.65 -17.43 -5.91
N ALA A 133 -13.49 -18.35 -6.87
CA ALA A 133 -13.29 -19.77 -6.59
C ALA A 133 -11.82 -20.17 -6.42
N THR A 134 -10.89 -19.26 -6.73
CA THR A 134 -9.45 -19.52 -6.69
C THR A 134 -8.87 -18.91 -5.42
N PRO A 135 -8.30 -19.71 -4.49
CA PRO A 135 -7.65 -19.17 -3.31
C PRO A 135 -6.31 -18.50 -3.68
N LEU A 136 -5.80 -17.69 -2.75
CA LEU A 136 -4.45 -17.14 -2.81
C LEU A 136 -3.40 -18.26 -2.79
N THR A 137 -2.30 -18.02 -3.51
CA THR A 137 -1.15 -18.94 -3.58
C THR A 137 0.11 -18.22 -3.11
N ILE A 138 1.02 -18.95 -2.45
CA ILE A 138 2.32 -18.39 -2.03
C ILE A 138 3.12 -18.04 -3.27
N LEU A 139 3.82 -16.92 -3.22
CA LEU A 139 4.73 -16.53 -4.27
C LEU A 139 5.83 -17.60 -4.44
N PRO A 140 6.13 -18.04 -5.68
CA PRO A 140 7.26 -18.92 -5.90
C PRO A 140 8.57 -18.20 -5.58
N TRP A 141 9.51 -18.94 -5.02
CA TRP A 141 10.89 -18.51 -4.82
C TRP A 141 11.72 -18.80 -6.07
N ASP A 142 11.58 -20.03 -6.58
CA ASP A 142 12.16 -20.51 -7.83
C ASP A 142 11.19 -21.52 -8.49
N ALA A 143 11.62 -22.22 -9.54
CA ALA A 143 10.79 -23.21 -10.25
C ALA A 143 10.34 -24.41 -9.38
N THR A 144 10.98 -24.65 -8.24
CA THR A 144 10.80 -25.82 -7.37
C THR A 144 10.34 -25.45 -5.96
N ASN A 145 10.77 -24.29 -5.44
CA ASN A 145 10.58 -23.86 -4.07
C ASN A 145 9.69 -22.61 -4.01
N THR A 146 8.94 -22.48 -2.92
CA THR A 146 8.16 -21.29 -2.56
C THR A 146 8.87 -20.49 -1.46
N TRP A 147 8.40 -19.27 -1.21
CA TRP A 147 8.88 -18.49 -0.05
C TRP A 147 8.71 -19.23 1.29
N GLU A 148 7.72 -20.12 1.39
CA GLU A 148 7.52 -21.00 2.55
C GLU A 148 8.60 -22.07 2.67
N ASP A 149 9.00 -22.70 1.56
CA ASP A 149 10.03 -23.75 1.57
C ASP A 149 11.41 -23.21 1.97
N VAL A 150 11.72 -21.96 1.60
CA VAL A 150 12.95 -21.27 1.98
C VAL A 150 12.84 -20.63 3.38
N GLY A 151 11.65 -20.56 3.95
CA GLY A 151 11.40 -20.00 5.29
C GLY A 151 11.66 -18.49 5.38
N GLN A 152 11.53 -17.77 4.26
CA GLN A 152 11.74 -16.33 4.17
C GLN A 152 10.40 -15.61 4.08
N SER A 153 10.32 -14.39 4.60
CA SER A 153 9.22 -13.45 4.42
C SER A 153 9.80 -12.03 4.29
N CYS A 154 8.95 -11.05 4.07
CA CYS A 154 9.34 -9.66 3.99
C CYS A 154 8.36 -8.78 4.76
N GLY A 155 8.84 -7.64 5.25
CA GLY A 155 7.97 -6.64 5.86
C GLY A 155 7.05 -6.00 4.81
N ILE A 156 7.63 -5.54 3.69
CA ILE A 156 6.91 -4.80 2.66
C ILE A 156 7.22 -5.36 1.28
N MET A 157 6.18 -5.57 0.47
CA MET A 157 6.31 -5.97 -0.94
C MET A 157 5.82 -4.85 -1.86
N ARG A 158 6.65 -4.43 -2.82
CA ARG A 158 6.30 -3.40 -3.80
C ARG A 158 6.68 -3.81 -5.21
N SER A 159 5.89 -3.41 -6.19
CA SER A 159 6.18 -3.64 -7.61
C SER A 159 6.82 -2.40 -8.23
N HIS A 160 7.90 -2.56 -8.98
CA HIS A 160 8.49 -1.50 -9.80
C HIS A 160 8.91 -2.04 -11.17
N LYS A 161 8.42 -1.40 -12.24
CA LYS A 161 8.54 -1.91 -13.61
C LYS A 161 8.02 -3.35 -13.71
N GLN A 162 8.89 -4.31 -14.04
CA GLN A 162 8.57 -5.75 -14.12
C GLN A 162 9.14 -6.53 -12.93
N PHE A 163 9.64 -5.84 -11.91
CA PHE A 163 10.30 -6.44 -10.75
C PHE A 163 9.41 -6.34 -9.52
N LEU A 164 9.54 -7.34 -8.64
CA LEU A 164 9.08 -7.24 -7.27
C LEU A 164 10.25 -6.93 -6.35
N PHE A 165 10.00 -6.04 -5.40
CA PHE A 165 10.92 -5.62 -4.36
C PHE A 165 10.38 -6.06 -3.01
N ALA A 166 11.12 -6.93 -2.35
CA ALA A 166 10.92 -7.33 -0.97
C ALA A 166 11.83 -6.47 -0.08
N LEU A 167 11.21 -5.62 0.74
CA LEU A 167 11.88 -4.78 1.72
C LEU A 167 11.77 -5.38 3.12
N LYS A 168 12.79 -5.16 3.94
CA LYS A 168 12.88 -5.72 5.30
C LYS A 168 12.74 -7.25 5.25
N VAL A 169 13.73 -7.88 4.62
CA VAL A 169 13.78 -9.35 4.49
C VAL A 169 13.97 -9.96 5.88
N GLN A 170 13.09 -10.89 6.23
CA GLN A 170 13.08 -11.51 7.55
C GLN A 170 12.68 -12.98 7.46
N PRO A 171 13.13 -13.83 8.40
CA PRO A 171 12.57 -15.16 8.54
C PRO A 171 11.13 -15.09 9.05
N THR A 172 10.29 -16.01 8.61
CA THR A 172 8.88 -16.05 9.01
C THR A 172 8.72 -16.32 10.51
N GLY A 173 7.76 -15.63 11.13
CA GLY A 173 7.51 -15.73 12.58
C GLY A 173 8.52 -14.94 13.44
N GLY A 174 9.42 -14.18 12.82
CA GLY A 174 10.37 -13.31 13.52
C GLY A 174 11.50 -14.04 14.26
N VAL A 175 11.62 -15.36 14.07
CA VAL A 175 12.65 -16.19 14.71
C VAL A 175 13.83 -16.36 13.76
N GLY A 176 14.82 -15.46 13.87
CA GLY A 176 16.10 -15.51 13.14
C GLY A 176 16.65 -14.11 12.82
N GLU A 177 17.74 -14.03 12.07
CA GLU A 177 18.38 -12.74 11.73
C GLU A 177 17.50 -11.93 10.76
N GLN A 178 16.93 -10.83 11.25
CA GLN A 178 16.18 -9.88 10.44
C GLN A 178 17.15 -8.91 9.75
N ILE A 179 17.05 -8.79 8.43
CA ILE A 179 17.83 -7.83 7.65
C ILE A 179 16.97 -6.58 7.47
N VAL A 180 16.96 -5.73 8.50
CA VAL A 180 16.09 -4.54 8.61
C VAL A 180 16.33 -3.49 7.52
N ASP A 181 17.55 -3.47 6.96
CA ASP A 181 17.98 -2.61 5.85
C ASP A 181 18.17 -3.39 4.54
N GLY A 182 17.68 -4.63 4.51
CA GLY A 182 17.77 -5.54 3.38
C GLY A 182 16.74 -5.23 2.32
N VAL A 183 17.21 -5.09 1.08
CA VAL A 183 16.38 -4.95 -0.12
C VAL A 183 16.70 -6.12 -1.03
N ARG A 184 15.68 -6.95 -1.30
CA ARG A 184 15.76 -8.03 -2.27
C ARG A 184 14.86 -7.72 -3.45
N TRP A 185 15.34 -7.96 -4.66
CA TRP A 185 14.55 -7.85 -5.87
C TRP A 185 14.52 -9.16 -6.63
N SER A 186 13.40 -9.42 -7.29
CA SER A 186 13.18 -10.61 -8.09
C SER A 186 13.89 -10.56 -9.44
N SER A 187 13.85 -11.65 -10.19
CA SER A 187 13.94 -11.64 -11.66
C SER A 187 12.78 -10.85 -12.28
N PRO A 188 12.90 -10.35 -13.52
CA PRO A 188 11.78 -9.70 -14.20
C PRO A 188 10.65 -10.71 -14.41
N ALA A 189 9.43 -10.35 -14.06
CA ALA A 189 8.28 -11.19 -14.29
C ALA A 189 7.85 -11.15 -15.76
N ASP A 190 7.49 -12.34 -16.27
CA ASP A 190 6.87 -12.49 -17.58
C ASP A 190 5.48 -11.84 -17.64
N ILE A 191 4.99 -11.64 -18.86
CA ILE A 191 3.64 -11.11 -19.08
C ILE A 191 2.60 -12.06 -18.46
N ASN A 192 1.76 -11.52 -17.58
CA ASN A 192 0.78 -12.28 -16.78
C ASN A 192 1.41 -13.40 -15.93
N GLY A 193 2.69 -13.26 -15.59
CA GLY A 193 3.42 -14.16 -14.71
C GLY A 193 3.82 -13.51 -13.40
N VAL A 194 4.26 -14.35 -12.48
CA VAL A 194 5.05 -13.94 -11.31
C VAL A 194 6.54 -14.14 -11.64
N PRO A 195 7.47 -13.54 -10.87
CA PRO A 195 8.89 -13.73 -11.12
C PRO A 195 9.32 -15.21 -11.08
N GLU A 196 10.28 -15.58 -11.92
CA GLU A 196 10.77 -16.96 -12.04
C GLU A 196 11.69 -17.36 -10.89
N SER A 197 12.55 -16.43 -10.45
CA SER A 197 13.55 -16.64 -9.40
C SER A 197 13.75 -15.40 -8.52
N TRP A 198 14.02 -15.66 -7.24
CA TRP A 198 14.48 -14.72 -6.22
C TRP A 198 15.90 -15.03 -5.72
N ASP A 199 16.51 -16.09 -6.24
CA ASP A 199 17.84 -16.55 -5.80
C ASP A 199 18.95 -15.66 -6.38
N GLU A 200 19.72 -15.05 -5.48
CA GLU A 200 20.89 -14.23 -5.80
C GLU A 200 22.10 -15.04 -6.32
N LEU A 201 22.10 -16.36 -6.11
CA LEU A 201 23.16 -17.26 -6.58
C LEU A 201 22.91 -17.74 -8.01
N ASP A 202 21.70 -17.56 -8.53
CA ASP A 202 21.34 -17.95 -9.89
C ASP A 202 21.89 -16.94 -10.91
N THR A 203 23.02 -17.30 -11.51
CA THR A 203 23.68 -16.49 -12.56
C THR A 203 22.93 -16.41 -13.89
N THR A 204 21.86 -17.20 -14.08
CA THR A 204 21.02 -17.14 -15.28
C THR A 204 19.95 -16.07 -15.18
N ASN A 205 19.71 -15.57 -13.97
CA ASN A 205 18.74 -14.55 -13.65
C ASN A 205 19.42 -13.30 -13.07
N VAL A 206 18.62 -12.25 -12.89
CA VAL A 206 19.06 -10.94 -12.39
C VAL A 206 18.46 -10.61 -11.02
N ALA A 207 18.02 -11.63 -10.28
CA ALA A 207 17.59 -11.48 -8.90
C ALA A 207 18.79 -11.09 -8.01
N GLY A 208 18.52 -10.45 -6.89
CA GLY A 208 19.61 -10.05 -6.00
C GLY A 208 19.14 -9.54 -4.65
N LEU A 209 20.10 -9.53 -3.73
CA LEU A 209 19.95 -9.03 -2.37
C LEU A 209 21.05 -8.01 -2.11
N THR A 210 20.67 -6.91 -1.48
CA THR A 210 21.62 -5.90 -1.00
C THR A 210 21.20 -5.36 0.35
N THR A 211 22.17 -4.84 1.10
CA THR A 211 21.93 -4.10 2.34
C THR A 211 22.27 -2.64 2.09
N LEU A 212 21.41 -1.74 2.55
CA LEU A 212 21.60 -0.31 2.33
C LEU A 212 22.68 0.29 3.23
N GLY A 213 22.97 -0.33 4.38
CA GLY A 213 24.02 0.07 5.31
C GLY A 213 23.87 1.49 5.88
N GLY A 214 24.81 1.84 6.75
CA GLY A 214 24.89 3.15 7.39
C GLY A 214 23.82 3.41 8.46
N ASP A 215 23.78 4.64 8.96
CA ASP A 215 22.95 5.03 10.12
C ASP A 215 21.50 5.39 9.75
N GLY A 216 20.96 4.78 8.70
CA GLY A 216 19.64 5.14 8.14
C GLY A 216 18.43 4.58 8.88
N GLY A 217 18.63 3.60 9.76
CA GLY A 217 17.57 2.88 10.46
C GLY A 217 16.88 1.83 9.59
N GLU A 218 15.73 1.35 10.08
CA GLU A 218 14.89 0.37 9.40
C GLU A 218 14.24 0.94 8.12
N ILE A 219 13.96 0.08 7.13
CA ILE A 219 13.13 0.43 5.97
C ILE A 219 11.65 0.47 6.37
N ILE A 220 11.00 1.62 6.14
CA ILE A 220 9.59 1.83 6.52
C ILE A 220 8.64 1.62 5.33
N ASP A 221 9.00 2.08 4.13
CA ASP A 221 8.22 1.83 2.91
C ASP A 221 9.05 2.14 1.64
N GLY A 222 8.53 1.77 0.48
CA GLY A 222 9.08 2.14 -0.82
C GLY A 222 7.99 2.45 -1.84
N LEU A 223 8.27 3.37 -2.75
CA LEU A 223 7.34 3.71 -3.83
C LEU A 223 8.10 4.00 -5.13
N SER A 224 7.49 3.65 -6.26
CA SER A 224 8.03 3.96 -7.58
C SER A 224 7.85 5.44 -7.92
N LEU A 225 8.96 6.09 -8.29
CA LEU A 225 9.00 7.47 -8.78
C LEU A 225 9.49 7.47 -10.23
N ARG A 226 8.56 7.50 -11.19
CA ARG A 226 8.88 7.43 -12.62
C ARG A 226 9.72 6.17 -12.92
N ASP A 227 10.99 6.36 -13.30
CA ASP A 227 11.93 5.28 -13.62
C ASP A 227 12.72 4.76 -12.43
N ALA A 228 12.71 5.50 -11.32
CA ALA A 228 13.45 5.19 -10.11
C ALA A 228 12.53 4.53 -9.08
N PHE A 229 13.08 3.67 -8.24
CA PHE A 229 12.39 3.14 -7.06
C PHE A 229 12.98 3.78 -5.82
N VAL A 230 12.17 4.48 -5.03
CA VAL A 230 12.63 5.21 -3.86
C VAL A 230 12.26 4.44 -2.62
N VAL A 231 13.28 4.08 -1.83
CA VAL A 231 13.16 3.39 -0.55
C VAL A 231 13.35 4.41 0.58
N TYR A 232 12.36 4.49 1.44
CA TYR A 232 12.34 5.38 2.59
C TYR A 232 12.62 4.58 3.87
N ARG A 233 13.66 5.01 4.59
CA ARG A 233 14.04 4.50 5.90
C ARG A 233 13.62 5.48 6.99
N GLU A 234 13.78 5.11 8.26
CA GLU A 234 13.47 5.96 9.41
C GLU A 234 14.15 7.34 9.35
N ARG A 235 15.42 7.37 8.92
CA ARG A 235 16.24 8.60 8.94
C ARG A 235 16.96 8.87 7.63
N SER A 236 16.62 8.17 6.56
CA SER A 236 17.30 8.35 5.27
C SER A 236 16.47 7.87 4.08
N ILE A 237 16.85 8.30 2.89
CA ILE A 237 16.17 7.96 1.63
C ILE A 237 17.22 7.47 0.63
N SER A 238 16.96 6.30 0.06
CA SER A 238 17.79 5.66 -0.97
C SER A 238 16.98 5.51 -2.26
N VAL A 239 17.63 5.70 -3.40
CA VAL A 239 17.03 5.63 -4.73
C VAL A 239 17.70 4.50 -5.51
N PHE A 240 16.89 3.65 -6.13
CA PHE A 240 17.28 2.54 -6.98
C PHE A 240 16.97 2.90 -8.43
N ASP A 241 18.03 3.13 -9.20
CA ASP A 241 17.95 3.41 -10.62
C ASP A 241 18.28 2.14 -11.43
N TYR A 242 17.48 1.83 -12.43
CA TYR A 242 17.72 0.66 -13.29
C TYR A 242 18.84 0.98 -14.30
N VAL A 243 19.96 0.27 -14.20
CA VAL A 243 21.12 0.47 -15.09
C VAL A 243 21.30 -0.72 -16.06
N GLY A 244 20.80 -1.90 -15.68
CA GLY A 244 20.93 -3.11 -16.47
C GLY A 244 22.35 -3.70 -16.48
N GLY A 245 22.48 -4.89 -17.07
CA GLY A 245 23.73 -5.66 -17.04
C GLY A 245 23.94 -6.39 -15.71
N VAL A 246 25.21 -6.53 -15.29
CA VAL A 246 25.59 -7.26 -14.06
C VAL A 246 25.13 -6.50 -12.79
N PHE A 247 25.13 -5.17 -12.84
CA PHE A 247 24.57 -4.32 -11.78
C PHE A 247 23.19 -3.85 -12.21
N VAL A 248 22.18 -4.67 -11.90
CA VAL A 248 20.79 -4.42 -12.28
C VAL A 248 20.31 -3.06 -11.79
N TRP A 249 20.62 -2.74 -10.53
CA TRP A 249 20.24 -1.52 -9.85
C TRP A 249 21.46 -0.75 -9.38
N GLN A 250 21.49 0.55 -9.66
CA GLN A 250 22.39 1.49 -9.04
C GLN A 250 21.69 2.13 -7.84
N ILE A 251 22.34 2.03 -6.67
CA ILE A 251 21.84 2.59 -5.42
C ILE A 251 22.47 3.97 -5.23
N ARG A 252 21.64 4.99 -5.01
CA ARG A 252 22.07 6.34 -4.63
C ARG A 252 21.43 6.73 -3.31
N HIS A 253 22.21 7.22 -2.37
CA HIS A 253 21.68 7.82 -1.14
C HIS A 253 21.36 9.29 -1.40
N MET A 254 20.09 9.65 -1.30
CA MET A 254 19.63 11.01 -1.57
C MET A 254 19.69 11.88 -0.31
N SER A 255 19.25 11.33 0.82
CA SER A 255 19.29 12.01 2.12
C SER A 255 19.63 11.03 3.22
N THR A 256 20.40 11.48 4.20
CA THR A 256 20.79 10.72 5.40
C THR A 256 20.23 11.33 6.70
N THR A 257 19.40 12.36 6.57
CA THR A 257 18.85 13.12 7.72
C THR A 257 17.33 13.09 7.79
N VAL A 258 16.67 12.75 6.68
CA VAL A 258 15.21 12.76 6.54
C VAL A 258 14.74 11.35 6.22
N GLY A 259 13.68 10.92 6.88
CA GLY A 259 13.03 9.64 6.63
C GLY A 259 11.51 9.73 6.66
N LEU A 260 10.87 8.56 6.76
CA LEU A 260 9.41 8.41 6.74
C LEU A 260 8.88 8.04 8.12
N LEU A 261 7.74 8.63 8.50
CA LEU A 261 7.12 8.40 9.80
C LEU A 261 6.50 6.99 9.93
N ALA A 262 5.76 6.55 8.92
CA ALA A 262 5.06 5.27 8.91
C ALA A 262 4.81 4.79 7.47
N SER A 263 4.52 3.50 7.31
CA SER A 263 4.13 2.93 6.01
C SER A 263 2.84 3.58 5.49
N TYR A 264 2.62 3.58 4.18
CA TYR A 264 1.48 4.25 3.51
C TYR A 264 1.39 5.78 3.70
N CYS A 265 2.44 6.43 4.20
CA CYS A 265 2.52 7.90 4.30
C CYS A 265 3.22 8.56 3.10
N ILE A 266 3.24 7.89 1.94
CA ILE A 266 3.80 8.42 0.69
C ILE A 266 2.70 8.43 -0.38
N ALA A 267 2.58 9.54 -1.08
CA ALA A 267 1.72 9.67 -2.25
C ALA A 267 2.50 10.22 -3.45
N GLU A 268 2.42 9.54 -4.59
CA GLU A 268 2.92 10.05 -5.87
C GLU A 268 1.87 10.94 -6.52
N VAL A 269 2.24 12.20 -6.75
CA VAL A 269 1.38 13.19 -7.41
C VAL A 269 2.20 13.97 -8.42
N LYS A 270 1.89 13.79 -9.71
CA LYS A 270 2.51 14.49 -10.85
C LYS A 270 4.03 14.29 -10.92
N GLY A 271 4.52 13.08 -10.63
CA GLY A 271 5.93 12.73 -10.64
C GLY A 271 6.72 13.33 -9.50
N LYS A 272 6.07 13.55 -8.35
CA LYS A 272 6.71 13.91 -7.08
C LYS A 272 6.12 13.06 -5.98
N HIS A 273 6.96 12.64 -5.04
CA HIS A 273 6.50 12.01 -3.81
C HIS A 273 6.25 13.06 -2.75
N TYR A 274 5.04 13.12 -2.26
CA TYR A 274 4.69 13.82 -1.03
C TYR A 274 4.71 12.80 0.09
N PHE A 275 5.47 13.06 1.14
CA PHE A 275 5.59 12.12 2.25
C PHE A 275 5.63 12.84 3.59
N ILE A 276 5.19 12.14 4.63
CA ILE A 276 5.18 12.67 6.00
C ILE A 276 6.44 12.20 6.72
N GLY A 277 7.31 13.15 7.04
CA GLY A 277 8.51 12.91 7.85
C GLY A 277 8.25 13.17 9.33
N ASP A 278 9.33 13.23 10.10
CA ASP A 278 9.27 13.64 11.50
C ASP A 278 9.01 15.16 11.61
N GLY A 279 7.73 15.52 11.77
CA GLY A 279 7.28 16.88 12.07
C GLY A 279 6.82 17.73 10.89
N ASP A 280 7.04 17.32 9.63
CA ASP A 280 6.63 18.09 8.45
C ASP A 280 6.26 17.21 7.24
N ILE A 281 5.55 17.79 6.28
CA ILE A 281 5.25 17.18 4.97
C ILE A 281 6.32 17.61 3.98
N LEU A 282 7.04 16.65 3.45
CA LEU A 282 8.18 16.86 2.58
C LEU A 282 7.86 16.39 1.16
N VAL A 283 8.59 16.96 0.20
CA VAL A 283 8.44 16.65 -1.22
C VAL A 283 9.77 16.15 -1.76
N ASN A 284 9.73 15.02 -2.46
CA ASN A 284 10.86 14.46 -3.18
C ASN A 284 10.52 14.39 -4.69
N ASP A 285 11.43 14.88 -5.54
CA ASP A 285 11.30 14.85 -6.99
C ASP A 285 12.36 14.01 -7.74
N GLY A 286 13.26 13.33 -7.00
CA GLY A 286 14.21 12.33 -7.52
C GLY A 286 15.68 12.70 -7.41
#